data_AF-A7TEY4-F1
#
_entry.id   AF-A7TEY4-F1
#
_cell.length_a   1.000
_cell.length_b   1.000
_cell.length_c   1.000
_cell.angle_alpha   90.00
_cell.angle_beta   90.00
_cell.angle_gamma   90.00
#
_symmetry.space_group_name_H-M   'P 1'
#
loop_
_entity.id
_entity.type
_entity.pdbx_description
1 polymer ?
#
loop_
_entity_poly.entity_id
_entity_poly.type
_entity_poly.pdbx_seq_one_letter_code
_entity_poly.pdbx_strand_id
1 'polypeptide(L)'
;MLAYRLQGRVLGLPMSKTLRFNKPIFRVSSRRNVVTSTVDWKPIKTGRTPNEGRNKNGIGKKIVLGLMCAVPIISFYLGTWQLRRLSWKTKLIAACEDRLTYEPTPLPKHFDLESSEHWEYRKVIITGKFVHEQEMFVGPRVRNGEKGYLLFTPFIREDTGEKLLIERGWISSDKVLPQSRTLQHLSFPQGVIDITCFVRVPKKRTSLQWDKEDKNSRLWQVPDVYAMAAVAGCSPVHFQMLYDLKDHYRPIDAANNEAATGKNNSSGWSWKFWESKKTAQNDERGTGNSSPSGKNIQLLHRSNTDETVEFSEIQFAKAGVPIGKFAKIDLKNNHLQYLVTWYGLSFLSSIFLVVALIKFKGGNALSQSQLKKDKLKYAKKYM
;
A
#
# COMPACT_ATOMS: atom_id res chain seq x y z
N MET A 1 75.33 15.97 -22.38
CA MET A 1 76.62 16.22 -23.06
C MET A 1 77.36 14.90 -23.14
N LEU A 2 77.77 14.49 -24.35
CA LEU A 2 78.87 13.55 -24.67
C LEU A 2 78.70 12.09 -24.19
N ALA A 3 78.42 11.09 -25.01
CA ALA A 3 79.08 10.62 -26.25
C ALA A 3 80.52 10.10 -26.06
N TYR A 4 80.82 9.05 -26.85
CA TYR A 4 82.11 8.38 -27.11
C TYR A 4 82.51 7.29 -26.10
N ARG A 5 83.09 6.16 -26.50
CA ARG A 5 84.19 5.93 -27.48
C ARG A 5 84.28 4.40 -27.73
N LEU A 6 84.25 3.88 -28.97
CA LEU A 6 85.40 3.54 -29.84
C LEU A 6 86.52 2.75 -29.10
N GLN A 7 87.26 1.76 -29.61
CA GLN A 7 87.40 0.98 -30.86
C GLN A 7 88.75 0.21 -30.72
N GLY A 8 88.97 -0.89 -31.44
CA GLY A 8 90.29 -1.55 -31.63
C GLY A 8 90.18 -3.08 -31.50
N ARG A 9 90.38 -3.95 -32.51
CA ARG A 9 91.43 -4.11 -33.55
C ARG A 9 92.81 -4.23 -32.87
N VAL A 10 93.67 -5.24 -33.07
CA VAL A 10 93.96 -6.08 -34.25
C VAL A 10 94.78 -7.35 -33.87
N LEU A 11 94.81 -8.33 -34.78
CA LEU A 11 95.95 -9.16 -35.23
C LEU A 11 96.42 -10.39 -34.42
N GLY A 12 96.48 -11.53 -35.13
CA GLY A 12 97.28 -12.70 -34.77
C GLY A 12 96.98 -13.92 -35.65
N LEU A 13 97.68 -14.03 -36.79
CA LEU A 13 97.90 -15.27 -37.56
C LEU A 13 99.40 -15.62 -37.44
N PRO A 14 99.84 -16.89 -37.48
CA PRO A 14 100.07 -17.54 -38.79
C PRO A 14 99.96 -19.09 -38.89
N MET A 15 99.67 -19.51 -40.13
CA MET A 15 100.09 -20.70 -40.90
C MET A 15 100.42 -22.06 -40.24
N SER A 16 99.80 -23.12 -40.79
CA SER A 16 100.57 -24.21 -41.43
C SER A 16 99.77 -24.87 -42.58
N LYS A 17 100.48 -25.25 -43.64
CA LYS A 17 99.97 -25.75 -44.93
C LYS A 17 99.94 -27.29 -44.93
N THR A 18 98.88 -27.88 -45.48
CA THR A 18 98.97 -29.17 -46.18
C THR A 18 98.04 -29.20 -47.40
N LEU A 19 98.64 -29.29 -48.58
CA LEU A 19 98.01 -29.50 -49.89
C LEU A 19 97.55 -30.95 -50.04
N ARG A 20 96.29 -31.19 -50.47
CA ARG A 20 95.91 -32.40 -51.24
C ARG A 20 94.78 -32.12 -52.25
N PHE A 21 95.19 -32.20 -53.52
CA PHE A 21 94.51 -32.65 -54.74
C PHE A 21 92.99 -32.44 -54.98
N ASN A 22 92.73 -31.74 -56.10
CA ASN A 22 91.47 -31.54 -56.80
C ASN A 22 90.80 -32.84 -57.32
N LYS A 23 89.47 -32.90 -57.26
CA LYS A 23 88.59 -33.49 -58.28
C LYS A 23 87.29 -32.66 -58.39
N PRO A 24 86.81 -32.28 -59.59
CA PRO A 24 85.60 -31.47 -59.75
C PRO A 24 84.38 -32.38 -59.88
N ILE A 25 83.31 -32.15 -59.10
CA ILE A 25 82.03 -32.83 -59.29
C ILE A 25 80.87 -31.84 -59.12
N PHE A 26 79.97 -31.89 -60.10
CA PHE A 26 78.90 -30.97 -60.46
C PHE A 26 77.94 -30.60 -59.31
N ARG A 27 77.55 -29.31 -59.25
CA ARG A 27 76.38 -28.83 -58.50
C ARG A 27 75.11 -29.34 -59.17
N VAL A 28 74.40 -30.25 -58.50
CA VAL A 28 72.99 -30.55 -58.80
C VAL A 28 72.12 -29.72 -57.85
N SER A 29 71.60 -28.60 -58.34
CA SER A 29 70.53 -27.85 -57.67
C SER A 29 69.21 -28.61 -57.86
N SER A 30 68.83 -29.43 -56.89
CA SER A 30 67.47 -29.98 -56.83
C SER A 30 66.49 -28.86 -56.50
N ARG A 31 65.76 -28.35 -57.51
CA ARG A 31 64.57 -27.53 -57.27
C ARG A 31 63.46 -28.48 -56.80
N ARG A 32 63.28 -28.59 -55.49
CA ARG A 32 62.11 -29.26 -54.91
C ARG A 32 60.89 -28.40 -55.20
N ASN A 33 60.05 -28.82 -56.16
CA ASN A 33 58.70 -28.29 -56.28
C ASN A 33 57.86 -28.91 -55.17
N VAL A 34 57.48 -28.11 -54.18
CA VAL A 34 56.50 -28.50 -53.17
C VAL A 34 55.12 -28.37 -53.82
N VAL A 35 54.55 -29.49 -54.24
CA VAL A 35 53.13 -29.56 -54.61
C VAL A 35 52.35 -29.55 -53.31
N THR A 36 51.85 -28.38 -52.90
CA THR A 36 50.82 -28.33 -51.86
C THR A 36 49.51 -28.80 -52.47
N SER A 37 48.81 -29.73 -51.80
CA SER A 37 47.41 -29.99 -52.15
C SER A 37 46.65 -28.68 -51.99
N THR A 38 46.00 -28.19 -53.05
CA THR A 38 45.03 -27.09 -53.00
C THR A 38 43.80 -27.57 -52.22
N VAL A 39 43.97 -27.72 -50.91
CA VAL A 39 42.87 -27.89 -49.99
C VAL A 39 42.30 -26.49 -49.83
N ASP A 40 41.20 -26.24 -50.55
CA ASP A 40 40.34 -25.08 -50.35
C ASP A 40 39.79 -25.13 -48.92
N TRP A 41 40.56 -24.61 -47.98
CA TRP A 41 40.11 -24.43 -46.62
C TRP A 41 39.11 -23.27 -46.67
N LYS A 42 37.81 -23.59 -46.60
CA LYS A 42 36.81 -22.57 -46.27
C LYS A 42 37.25 -21.94 -44.95
N PRO A 43 37.60 -20.64 -44.90
CA PRO A 43 37.98 -20.02 -43.64
C PRO A 43 36.80 -20.15 -42.69
N ILE A 44 37.00 -20.90 -41.61
CA ILE A 44 36.02 -20.97 -40.54
C ILE A 44 35.93 -19.56 -39.98
N LYS A 45 34.86 -18.83 -40.33
CA LYS A 45 34.58 -17.49 -39.81
C LYS A 45 34.19 -17.62 -38.34
N THR A 46 35.18 -17.80 -37.47
CA THR A 46 34.98 -17.66 -36.03
C THR A 46 35.20 -16.20 -35.66
N GLY A 47 34.15 -15.52 -35.20
CA GLY A 47 34.19 -14.10 -34.82
C GLY A 47 35.03 -13.77 -33.58
N ARG A 48 35.92 -14.66 -33.11
CA ARG A 48 36.85 -14.40 -31.99
C ARG A 48 38.25 -14.90 -32.34
N THR A 49 39.26 -14.07 -32.13
CA THR A 49 40.65 -14.40 -32.44
C THR A 49 41.23 -15.36 -31.37
N PRO A 50 42.08 -16.33 -31.74
CA PRO A 50 42.61 -17.34 -30.81
C PRO A 50 43.54 -16.80 -29.71
N ASN A 51 43.99 -15.55 -29.81
CA ASN A 51 44.99 -14.95 -28.92
C ASN A 51 44.39 -13.91 -27.96
N GLU A 52 43.05 -13.82 -27.89
CA GLU A 52 42.39 -13.00 -26.88
C GLU A 52 42.54 -13.69 -25.53
N GLY A 53 43.54 -13.25 -24.76
CA GLY A 53 43.87 -13.77 -23.44
C GLY A 53 42.60 -13.94 -22.61
N ARG A 54 42.44 -15.13 -22.03
CA ARG A 54 41.32 -15.52 -21.17
C ARG A 54 41.26 -14.56 -19.97
N ASN A 55 40.59 -13.43 -20.15
CA ASN A 55 40.64 -12.32 -19.20
C ASN A 55 40.11 -12.80 -17.83
N LYS A 56 40.89 -12.52 -16.78
CA LYS A 56 40.76 -12.99 -15.40
C LYS A 56 39.53 -12.41 -14.69
N ASN A 57 38.31 -12.64 -15.18
CA ASN A 57 37.08 -12.10 -14.57
C ASN A 57 36.14 -13.23 -14.08
N GLY A 58 36.70 -14.26 -13.44
CA GLY A 58 35.92 -15.37 -12.87
C GLY A 58 35.03 -14.95 -11.70
N ILE A 59 35.44 -13.95 -10.92
CA ILE A 59 34.70 -13.45 -9.76
C ILE A 59 33.46 -12.66 -10.22
N GLY A 60 33.61 -11.71 -11.16
CA GLY A 60 32.48 -10.95 -11.69
C GLY A 60 31.42 -11.84 -12.35
N LYS A 61 31.83 -12.85 -13.13
CA LYS A 61 30.89 -13.81 -13.73
C LYS A 61 30.15 -14.66 -12.70
N LYS A 62 30.82 -15.06 -11.60
CA LYS A 62 30.19 -15.77 -10.48
C LYS A 62 29.21 -14.89 -9.71
N ILE A 63 29.56 -13.62 -9.48
CA ILE A 63 28.66 -12.64 -8.84
C ILE A 63 27.42 -12.40 -9.70
N VAL A 64 27.60 -12.18 -11.01
CA VAL A 64 26.48 -11.97 -11.94
C VAL A 64 25.58 -13.20 -11.99
N LEU A 65 26.14 -14.41 -12.08
CA LEU A 65 25.37 -15.65 -12.07
C LEU A 65 24.63 -15.83 -10.73
N GLY A 66 25.30 -15.55 -9.60
CA GLY A 66 24.70 -15.60 -8.27
C GLY A 66 23.53 -14.62 -8.13
N LEU A 67 23.69 -13.38 -8.60
CA LEU A 67 22.62 -12.37 -8.63
C LEU A 67 21.45 -12.82 -9.50
N MET A 68 21.73 -13.39 -10.68
CA MET A 68 20.72 -13.93 -11.59
C MET A 68 19.87 -15.02 -10.94
N CYS A 69 20.47 -15.88 -10.12
CA CYS A 69 19.76 -16.90 -9.36
C CYS A 69 19.04 -16.31 -8.13
N ALA A 70 19.64 -15.33 -7.46
CA ALA A 70 19.10 -14.76 -6.24
C ALA A 70 17.84 -13.92 -6.47
N VAL A 71 17.79 -13.13 -7.54
CA VAL A 71 16.65 -12.25 -7.87
C VAL A 71 15.30 -13.01 -7.95
N PRO A 72 15.14 -14.12 -8.70
CA PRO A 72 13.87 -14.83 -8.77
C PRO A 72 13.46 -15.45 -7.42
N ILE A 73 14.43 -15.97 -6.65
CA ILE A 73 14.20 -16.59 -5.33
C ILE A 73 13.72 -15.54 -4.32
N ILE A 74 14.44 -14.41 -4.23
CA ILE A 74 14.12 -13.33 -3.32
C ILE A 74 12.77 -12.71 -3.69
N SER A 75 12.52 -12.49 -4.98
CA SER A 75 11.24 -11.94 -5.47
C SER A 75 10.07 -12.89 -5.19
N PHE A 76 10.25 -14.20 -5.33
CA PHE A 76 9.24 -15.20 -4.98
C PHE A 76 8.93 -15.22 -3.48
N TYR A 77 9.98 -15.14 -2.65
CA TYR A 77 9.84 -15.06 -1.19
C TYR A 77 9.08 -13.79 -0.78
N LEU A 78 9.42 -12.64 -1.36
CA LEU A 78 8.72 -11.37 -1.15
C LEU A 78 7.26 -11.46 -1.62
N GLY A 79 6.98 -12.08 -2.76
CA GLY A 79 5.61 -12.34 -3.25
C GLY A 79 4.79 -13.20 -2.28
N THR A 80 5.40 -14.27 -1.75
CA THR A 80 4.77 -15.15 -0.76
C THR A 80 4.49 -14.41 0.56
N TRP A 81 5.43 -13.58 1.00
CA TRP A 81 5.24 -12.74 2.18
C TRP A 81 4.10 -11.73 1.99
N GLN A 82 4.02 -11.09 0.81
CA GLN A 82 2.91 -10.17 0.48
C GLN A 82 1.56 -10.89 0.48
N LEU A 83 1.48 -12.12 -0.02
CA LEU A 83 0.26 -12.93 0.04
C LEU A 83 -0.17 -13.21 1.48
N ARG A 84 0.76 -13.64 2.34
CA ARG A 84 0.49 -13.87 3.76
C ARG A 84 0.03 -12.58 4.45
N ARG A 85 0.72 -11.47 4.18
CA ARG A 85 0.40 -10.16 4.74
C ARG A 85 -0.97 -9.66 4.28
N LEU A 86 -1.32 -9.87 3.01
CA LEU A 86 -2.63 -9.59 2.46
C LEU A 86 -3.70 -10.39 3.18
N SER A 87 -3.54 -11.71 3.32
CA SER A 87 -4.53 -12.57 3.99
C SER A 87 -4.79 -12.13 5.43
N TRP A 88 -3.75 -11.77 6.18
CA TRP A 88 -3.87 -11.24 7.53
C TRP A 88 -4.63 -9.91 7.54
N LYS A 89 -4.28 -8.98 6.64
CA LYS A 89 -4.95 -7.67 6.55
C LYS A 89 -6.42 -7.81 6.15
N THR A 90 -6.74 -8.68 5.20
CA THR A 90 -8.11 -8.96 4.78
C THR A 90 -8.93 -9.55 5.92
N LYS A 91 -8.36 -10.46 6.72
CA LYS A 91 -9.03 -10.99 7.92
C LYS A 91 -9.32 -9.90 8.95
N LEU A 92 -8.39 -8.97 9.17
CA LEU A 92 -8.61 -7.82 10.05
C LEU A 92 -9.72 -6.90 9.53
N ILE A 93 -9.72 -6.60 8.24
CA ILE A 93 -10.78 -5.78 7.61
C ILE A 93 -12.13 -6.47 7.77
N ALA A 94 -12.23 -7.75 7.42
CA ALA A 94 -13.46 -8.52 7.54
C ALA A 94 -13.97 -8.59 8.99
N ALA A 95 -13.08 -8.76 9.98
CA ALA A 95 -13.45 -8.74 11.39
C ALA A 95 -13.99 -7.36 11.82
N CYS A 96 -13.40 -6.27 11.33
CA CYS A 96 -13.90 -4.93 11.61
C CYS A 96 -15.25 -4.68 10.90
N GLU A 97 -15.42 -5.14 9.65
CA GLU A 97 -16.66 -5.02 8.88
C GLU A 97 -17.80 -5.80 9.54
N ASP A 98 -17.54 -7.02 10.01
CA ASP A 98 -18.50 -7.81 10.80
C ASP A 98 -18.91 -7.05 12.08
N ARG A 99 -17.96 -6.44 12.79
CA ARG A 99 -18.30 -5.64 13.98
C ARG A 99 -19.18 -4.42 13.67
N LEU A 100 -19.07 -3.86 12.47
CA LEU A 100 -19.89 -2.74 12.01
C LEU A 100 -21.31 -3.14 11.61
N THR A 101 -21.56 -4.41 11.26
CA THR A 101 -22.92 -4.85 10.84
C THR A 101 -23.85 -5.01 12.03
N TYR A 102 -23.33 -5.34 13.23
CA TYR A 102 -24.16 -5.46 14.42
C TYR A 102 -24.92 -4.17 14.75
N GLU A 103 -26.10 -4.36 15.33
CA GLU A 103 -26.93 -3.27 15.81
C GLU A 103 -26.30 -2.55 17.01
N PRO A 104 -26.52 -1.24 17.16
CA PRO A 104 -26.02 -0.48 18.30
C PRO A 104 -26.45 -1.09 19.63
N THR A 105 -25.48 -1.39 20.49
CA THR A 105 -25.72 -1.99 21.81
C THR A 105 -25.44 -0.97 22.91
N PRO A 106 -26.22 -0.91 24.01
CA PRO A 106 -25.89 -0.02 25.12
C PRO A 106 -24.51 -0.35 25.71
N LEU A 107 -23.75 0.67 26.11
CA LEU A 107 -22.43 0.48 26.71
C LEU A 107 -22.56 -0.28 28.05
N PRO A 108 -21.75 -1.31 28.34
CA PRO A 108 -21.73 -1.96 29.65
C PRO A 108 -21.40 -0.98 30.79
N LYS A 109 -21.89 -1.24 32.01
CA LYS A 109 -21.68 -0.34 33.16
C LYS A 109 -20.20 -0.18 33.56
N HIS A 110 -19.43 -1.25 33.46
CA HIS A 110 -17.99 -1.22 33.67
C HIS A 110 -17.31 -1.48 32.32
N PHE A 111 -16.59 -0.50 31.81
CA PHE A 111 -15.92 -0.58 30.52
C PHE A 111 -14.41 -0.30 30.67
N ASP A 112 -13.63 -1.37 30.69
CA ASP A 112 -12.18 -1.29 30.83
C ASP A 112 -11.46 -1.08 29.49
N LEU A 113 -10.22 -0.59 29.57
CA LEU A 113 -9.37 -0.37 28.40
C LEU A 113 -9.14 -1.64 27.56
N GLU A 114 -8.94 -2.81 28.19
CA GLU A 114 -8.75 -4.10 27.51
C GLU A 114 -10.01 -4.53 26.72
N SER A 115 -11.19 -4.13 27.21
CA SER A 115 -12.45 -4.38 26.51
C SER A 115 -12.56 -3.55 25.23
N SER A 116 -11.84 -2.42 25.12
CA SER A 116 -11.87 -1.56 23.94
C SER A 116 -11.34 -2.24 22.67
N GLU A 117 -10.39 -3.18 22.78
CA GLU A 117 -9.85 -3.90 21.62
C GLU A 117 -10.87 -4.88 21.02
N HIS A 118 -11.60 -5.57 21.89
CA HIS A 118 -12.67 -6.49 21.49
C HIS A 118 -13.87 -5.75 20.89
N TRP A 119 -14.13 -4.54 21.39
CA TRP A 119 -15.25 -3.70 20.96
C TRP A 119 -14.86 -2.72 19.84
N GLU A 120 -13.62 -2.72 19.34
CA GLU A 120 -13.21 -1.80 18.27
C GLU A 120 -14.15 -1.93 17.06
N TYR A 121 -14.64 -0.79 16.55
CA TYR A 121 -15.62 -0.68 15.46
C TYR A 121 -17.05 -1.14 15.78
N ARG A 122 -17.37 -1.51 17.03
CA ARG A 122 -18.75 -1.78 17.45
C ARG A 122 -19.50 -0.48 17.72
N LYS A 123 -20.77 -0.42 17.29
CA LYS A 123 -21.68 0.70 17.58
C LYS A 123 -22.19 0.57 19.01
N VAL A 124 -22.09 1.65 19.77
CA VAL A 124 -22.58 1.74 21.14
C VAL A 124 -23.51 2.94 21.31
N ILE A 125 -24.57 2.76 22.09
CA ILE A 125 -25.45 3.85 22.52
C ILE A 125 -25.04 4.25 23.94
N ILE A 126 -24.88 5.55 24.15
CA ILE A 126 -24.53 6.13 25.44
C ILE A 126 -25.51 7.26 25.74
N THR A 127 -26.10 7.23 26.94
CA THR A 127 -27.01 8.26 27.44
C THR A 127 -26.30 9.10 28.49
N GLY A 128 -26.45 10.43 28.41
CA GLY A 128 -25.79 11.34 29.33
C GLY A 128 -25.72 12.78 28.84
N LYS A 129 -24.79 13.55 29.41
CA LYS A 129 -24.66 14.99 29.18
C LYS A 129 -23.23 15.38 28.79
N PHE A 130 -23.09 16.28 27.82
CA PHE A 130 -21.80 16.86 27.43
C PHE A 130 -21.33 17.94 28.43
N VAL A 131 -20.02 17.94 28.70
CA VAL A 131 -19.33 18.97 29.49
C VAL A 131 -18.62 19.92 28.54
N HIS A 132 -19.37 20.92 28.06
CA HIS A 132 -18.87 21.86 27.04
C HIS A 132 -17.72 22.77 27.51
N GLU A 133 -17.60 23.01 28.82
CA GLU A 133 -16.50 23.80 29.38
C GLU A 133 -15.13 23.17 29.12
N GLN A 134 -15.09 21.85 28.96
CA GLN A 134 -13.89 21.04 28.78
C GLN A 134 -13.71 20.57 27.32
N GLU A 135 -14.27 21.30 26.34
CA GLU A 135 -14.06 21.04 24.92
C GLU A 135 -12.56 21.16 24.54
N MET A 136 -12.06 20.18 23.79
CA MET A 136 -10.70 20.14 23.26
C MET A 136 -10.74 20.05 21.74
N PHE A 137 -9.78 20.69 21.08
CA PHE A 137 -9.72 20.78 19.62
C PHE A 137 -8.44 20.12 19.12
N VAL A 138 -8.55 19.19 18.16
CA VAL A 138 -7.39 18.53 17.54
C VAL A 138 -7.26 18.96 16.07
N GLY A 139 -6.18 19.61 15.69
CA GLY A 139 -5.97 20.03 14.30
C GLY A 139 -4.62 20.67 14.02
N PRO A 140 -4.43 21.23 12.81
CA PRO A 140 -5.43 21.49 11.78
C PRO A 140 -5.92 20.23 11.04
N ARG A 141 -7.20 20.22 10.62
CA ARG A 141 -7.83 19.16 9.79
C ARG A 141 -8.63 19.79 8.66
N VAL A 142 -8.60 19.16 7.49
CA VAL A 142 -9.33 19.64 6.31
C VAL A 142 -10.43 18.65 5.97
N ARG A 143 -11.65 19.14 5.72
CA ARG A 143 -12.80 18.37 5.25
C ARG A 143 -13.47 19.18 4.13
N ASN A 144 -13.68 18.55 2.97
CA ASN A 144 -14.30 19.19 1.80
C ASN A 144 -13.63 20.53 1.37
N GLY A 145 -12.32 20.67 1.58
CA GLY A 145 -11.56 21.88 1.23
C GLY A 145 -11.58 22.99 2.29
N GLU A 146 -12.40 22.88 3.33
CA GLU A 146 -12.45 23.83 4.44
C GLU A 146 -11.53 23.41 5.59
N LYS A 147 -10.91 24.40 6.25
CA LYS A 147 -10.05 24.20 7.42
C LYS A 147 -10.90 24.08 8.68
N GLY A 148 -10.48 23.22 9.59
CA GLY A 148 -11.17 23.00 10.84
C GLY A 148 -10.39 22.16 11.83
N TYR A 149 -11.09 21.68 12.84
CA TYR A 149 -10.56 20.93 13.97
C TYR A 149 -11.46 19.73 14.27
N LEU A 150 -10.91 18.68 14.87
CA LEU A 150 -11.72 17.63 15.49
C LEU A 150 -12.09 18.07 16.90
N LEU A 151 -13.38 18.06 17.21
CA LEU A 151 -13.91 18.40 18.51
C LEU A 151 -13.99 17.16 19.39
N PHE A 152 -13.32 17.23 20.54
CA PHE A 152 -13.41 16.26 21.62
C PHE A 152 -14.13 16.91 22.79
N THR A 153 -15.16 16.25 23.31
CA THR A 153 -15.93 16.76 24.44
C THR A 153 -16.11 15.63 25.45
N PRO A 154 -15.76 15.86 26.73
CA PRO A 154 -16.09 14.93 27.80
C PRO A 154 -17.61 14.77 27.93
N PHE A 155 -18.06 13.54 28.17
CA PHE A 155 -19.46 13.17 28.29
C PHE A 155 -19.67 12.43 29.60
N ILE A 156 -20.51 12.97 30.47
CA ILE A 156 -20.89 12.33 31.73
C ILE A 156 -22.04 11.39 31.44
N ARG A 157 -21.82 10.11 31.65
CA ARG A 157 -22.85 9.07 31.52
C ARG A 157 -23.87 9.17 32.66
N GLU A 158 -25.16 9.02 32.35
CA GLU A 158 -26.22 9.08 33.35
C GLU A 158 -26.20 7.86 34.30
N ASP A 159 -25.99 6.66 33.78
CA ASP A 159 -26.06 5.42 34.57
C ASP A 159 -25.00 5.32 35.69
N THR A 160 -23.76 5.72 35.40
CA THR A 160 -22.60 5.52 36.28
C THR A 160 -21.95 6.81 36.76
N GLY A 161 -22.27 7.94 36.13
CA GLY A 161 -21.58 9.22 36.37
C GLY A 161 -20.15 9.27 35.81
N GLU A 162 -19.69 8.23 35.13
CA GLU A 162 -18.34 8.18 34.55
C GLU A 162 -18.21 9.17 33.40
N LYS A 163 -17.05 9.84 33.33
CA LYS A 163 -16.70 10.73 32.22
C LYS A 163 -16.02 9.95 31.11
N LEU A 164 -16.61 9.99 29.93
CA LEU A 164 -16.09 9.37 28.70
C LEU A 164 -15.58 10.46 27.75
N LEU A 165 -14.49 10.18 27.03
CA LEU A 165 -13.96 11.10 26.02
C LEU A 165 -14.57 10.80 24.65
N ILE A 166 -15.33 11.75 24.11
CA ILE A 166 -16.07 11.59 22.85
C ILE A 166 -15.55 12.54 21.78
N GLU A 167 -15.10 11.98 20.65
CA GLU A 167 -14.85 12.71 19.41
C GLU A 167 -16.20 13.00 18.73
N ARG A 168 -16.71 14.23 18.88
CA ARG A 168 -17.97 14.66 18.25
C ARG A 168 -17.87 14.81 16.73
N GLY A 169 -16.66 15.01 16.23
CA GLY A 169 -16.37 15.09 14.79
C GLY A 169 -15.69 16.39 14.38
N TRP A 170 -15.77 16.73 13.10
CA TRP A 170 -15.08 17.88 12.52
C TRP A 170 -15.92 19.16 12.63
N ILE A 171 -15.28 20.27 13.02
CA ILE A 171 -15.87 21.60 13.09
C ILE A 171 -15.00 22.61 12.32
N SER A 172 -15.65 23.55 11.62
CA SER A 172 -14.96 24.62 10.88
C SER A 172 -14.20 25.56 11.84
N SER A 173 -13.07 26.12 11.37
CA SER A 173 -12.24 27.05 12.15
C SER A 173 -12.99 28.28 12.66
N ASP A 174 -13.98 28.74 11.89
CA ASP A 174 -14.72 29.98 12.17
C ASP A 174 -15.80 29.76 13.25
N LYS A 175 -16.14 28.49 13.50
CA LYS A 175 -17.24 28.06 14.39
C LYS A 175 -16.77 27.36 15.67
N VAL A 176 -15.49 27.53 16.00
CA VAL A 176 -14.88 26.95 17.21
C VAL A 176 -15.58 27.43 18.48
N LEU A 177 -15.90 28.73 18.56
CA LEU A 177 -16.59 29.31 19.72
C LEU A 177 -18.07 28.89 19.75
N PRO A 178 -18.62 28.42 20.89
CA PRO A 178 -20.02 28.03 20.98
C PRO A 178 -21.00 29.15 20.54
N GLN A 179 -20.68 30.40 20.84
CA GLN A 179 -21.51 31.56 20.51
C GLN A 179 -21.63 31.83 19.00
N SER A 180 -20.63 31.42 18.20
CA SER A 180 -20.68 31.65 16.75
C SER A 180 -21.49 30.57 16.02
N ARG A 181 -21.92 29.51 16.71
CA ARG A 181 -22.70 28.39 16.15
C ARG A 181 -24.18 28.78 16.09
N THR A 182 -24.80 28.60 14.92
CA THR A 182 -26.18 29.04 14.66
C THR A 182 -27.19 27.97 15.10
N LEU A 183 -26.93 26.70 14.80
CA LEU A 183 -27.82 25.58 15.16
C LEU A 183 -27.43 25.02 16.52
N GLN A 184 -27.85 25.68 17.60
CA GLN A 184 -27.45 25.31 18.96
C GLN A 184 -27.97 23.95 19.40
N HIS A 185 -29.16 23.52 18.99
CA HIS A 185 -29.72 22.22 19.37
C HIS A 185 -28.85 21.03 18.91
N LEU A 186 -28.25 21.09 17.71
CA LEU A 186 -27.31 20.07 17.21
C LEU A 186 -25.86 20.34 17.62
N SER A 187 -25.43 21.60 17.59
CA SER A 187 -24.02 21.95 17.84
C SER A 187 -23.66 22.01 19.33
N PHE A 188 -24.62 22.36 20.16
CA PHE A 188 -24.51 22.56 21.61
C PHE A 188 -25.76 22.00 22.33
N PRO A 189 -25.99 20.68 22.25
CA PRO A 189 -27.15 20.08 22.89
C PRO A 189 -27.06 20.24 24.42
N GLN A 190 -28.10 20.80 25.02
CA GLN A 190 -28.22 20.93 26.47
C GLN A 190 -29.14 19.84 27.03
N GLY A 191 -28.75 19.25 28.17
CA GLY A 191 -29.54 18.22 28.85
C GLY A 191 -29.00 16.80 28.64
N VAL A 192 -29.87 15.82 28.87
CA VAL A 192 -29.58 14.39 28.69
C VAL A 192 -29.94 14.00 27.27
N ILE A 193 -28.99 13.38 26.57
CA ILE A 193 -29.14 12.96 25.18
C ILE A 193 -28.62 11.54 24.98
N ASP A 194 -29.16 10.88 23.96
CA ASP A 194 -28.70 9.58 23.50
C ASP A 194 -27.78 9.78 22.29
N ILE A 195 -26.56 9.26 22.36
CA ILE A 195 -25.59 9.36 21.28
C ILE A 195 -25.15 7.97 20.83
N THR A 196 -25.00 7.82 19.51
CA THR A 196 -24.43 6.61 18.91
C THR A 196 -22.96 6.86 18.59
N CYS A 197 -22.08 6.01 19.11
CA CYS A 197 -20.63 6.13 18.97
C CYS A 197 -19.98 4.81 18.54
N PHE A 198 -18.79 4.89 17.96
CA PHE A 198 -17.87 3.79 17.82
C PHE A 198 -16.91 3.73 18.98
N VAL A 199 -16.61 2.53 19.43
CA VAL A 199 -15.45 2.30 20.29
C VAL A 199 -14.20 2.23 19.40
N ARG A 200 -13.17 3.00 19.77
CA ARG A 200 -11.85 2.96 19.15
C ARG A 200 -10.81 2.66 20.21
N VAL A 201 -9.82 1.85 19.83
CA VAL A 201 -8.67 1.63 20.69
C VAL A 201 -7.85 2.93 20.76
N PRO A 202 -7.59 3.47 21.96
CA PRO A 202 -6.79 4.67 22.13
C PRO A 202 -5.34 4.39 21.68
N LYS A 203 -4.88 5.13 20.69
CA LYS A 203 -3.50 5.00 20.19
C LYS A 203 -2.55 5.71 21.11
N LYS A 204 -1.51 5.01 21.55
CA LYS A 204 -0.39 5.64 22.24
C LYS A 204 0.38 6.54 21.28
N ARG A 205 0.86 7.67 21.80
CA ARG A 205 1.72 8.60 21.07
C ARG A 205 3.01 7.91 20.59
N THR A 206 3.46 8.24 19.38
CA THR A 206 4.73 7.74 18.82
C THR A 206 5.88 8.67 19.22
N SER A 207 7.10 8.13 19.39
CA SER A 207 8.31 8.89 19.75
C SER A 207 8.70 10.04 18.80
N LEU A 208 8.15 10.07 17.59
CA LEU A 208 8.43 11.12 16.58
C LEU A 208 7.49 12.33 16.69
N GLN A 209 6.46 12.25 17.54
CA GLN A 209 5.50 13.34 17.72
C GLN A 209 6.00 14.27 18.82
N TRP A 210 5.96 15.58 18.56
CA TRP A 210 6.36 16.59 19.54
C TRP A 210 5.43 16.59 20.75
N ASP A 211 6.03 16.90 21.91
CA ASP A 211 5.28 17.19 23.12
C ASP A 211 4.43 18.45 22.93
N LYS A 212 3.29 18.47 23.62
CA LYS A 212 2.47 19.68 23.70
C LYS A 212 3.22 20.71 24.54
N GLU A 213 3.65 21.80 23.89
CA GLU A 213 4.32 22.93 24.53
C GLU A 213 3.37 23.60 25.55
N ASP A 214 2.16 23.95 25.13
CA ASP A 214 1.19 24.67 25.97
C ASP A 214 0.24 23.73 26.70
N LYS A 215 0.56 23.30 27.92
CA LYS A 215 -0.31 22.37 28.70
C LYS A 215 -1.73 22.92 28.97
N ASN A 216 -1.88 24.22 29.15
CA ASN A 216 -3.16 24.87 29.47
C ASN A 216 -4.06 25.13 28.25
N SER A 217 -3.52 25.05 27.03
CA SER A 217 -4.31 25.29 25.82
C SER A 217 -5.30 24.16 25.56
N ARG A 218 -6.51 24.49 25.10
CA ARG A 218 -7.51 23.52 24.62
C ARG A 218 -7.19 22.96 23.23
N LEU A 219 -6.18 23.51 22.56
CA LEU A 219 -5.72 23.08 21.25
C LEU A 219 -4.68 21.98 21.36
N TRP A 220 -4.85 20.93 20.57
CA TRP A 220 -4.01 19.76 20.46
C TRP A 220 -3.62 19.57 18.99
N GLN A 221 -2.35 19.22 18.74
CA GLN A 221 -1.90 18.92 17.38
C GLN A 221 -2.17 17.45 17.01
N VAL A 222 -1.98 16.56 17.98
CA VAL A 222 -2.14 15.11 17.86
C VAL A 222 -3.23 14.65 18.83
N PRO A 223 -4.15 13.76 18.42
CA PRO A 223 -5.14 13.19 19.32
C PRO A 223 -4.48 12.15 20.24
N ASP A 224 -3.91 12.60 21.35
CA ASP A 224 -3.40 11.73 22.42
C ASP A 224 -4.51 11.52 23.47
N VAL A 225 -5.25 10.43 23.30
CA VAL A 225 -6.42 10.12 24.14
C VAL A 225 -6.04 9.96 25.61
N TYR A 226 -4.86 9.42 25.91
CA TYR A 226 -4.43 9.21 27.30
C TYR A 226 -4.17 10.56 27.99
N ALA A 227 -3.43 11.45 27.33
CA ALA A 227 -3.16 12.78 27.87
C ALA A 227 -4.43 13.65 27.94
N MET A 228 -5.27 13.58 26.91
CA MET A 228 -6.55 14.31 26.87
C MET A 228 -7.52 13.82 27.96
N ALA A 229 -7.61 12.51 28.17
CA ALA A 229 -8.43 11.92 29.22
C ALA A 229 -7.91 12.30 30.62
N ALA A 230 -6.60 12.33 30.83
CA ALA A 230 -6.00 12.78 32.09
C ALA A 230 -6.33 14.25 32.41
N VAL A 231 -6.31 15.14 31.41
CA VAL A 231 -6.67 16.56 31.58
C VAL A 231 -8.15 16.74 31.91
N ALA A 232 -9.03 15.96 31.28
CA ALA A 232 -10.48 16.04 31.51
C ALA A 232 -10.97 15.23 32.74
N GLY A 233 -10.11 14.36 33.30
CA GLY A 233 -10.48 13.41 34.35
C GLY A 233 -11.45 12.34 33.85
N CYS A 234 -11.23 11.84 32.63
CA CYS A 234 -12.05 10.82 31.97
C CYS A 234 -11.35 9.45 31.95
N SER A 235 -12.12 8.41 31.68
CA SER A 235 -11.57 7.10 31.31
C SER A 235 -10.83 7.19 29.96
N PRO A 236 -9.65 6.56 29.80
CA PRO A 236 -8.80 6.69 28.62
C PRO A 236 -9.30 5.88 27.42
N VAL A 237 -10.62 5.80 27.21
CA VAL A 237 -11.25 5.11 26.09
C VAL A 237 -11.70 6.14 25.06
N HIS A 238 -11.42 5.86 23.79
CA HIS A 238 -11.78 6.73 22.70
C HIS A 238 -13.14 6.33 22.11
N PHE A 239 -14.15 7.18 22.28
CA PHE A 239 -15.43 7.04 21.59
C PHE A 239 -15.51 8.03 20.43
N GLN A 240 -15.93 7.57 19.26
CA GLN A 240 -16.08 8.40 18.07
C GLN A 240 -17.54 8.48 17.66
N MET A 241 -18.13 9.67 17.71
CA MET A 241 -19.53 9.88 17.38
C MET A 241 -19.78 9.57 15.89
N LEU A 242 -20.85 8.80 15.65
CA LEU A 242 -21.29 8.48 14.31
C LEU A 242 -21.83 9.74 13.62
N TYR A 243 -21.73 9.79 12.30
CA TYR A 243 -22.40 10.82 11.50
C TYR A 243 -23.91 10.76 11.76
N ASP A 244 -24.41 11.78 12.44
CA ASP A 244 -25.81 11.97 12.72
C ASP A 244 -26.13 13.46 12.76
N LEU A 245 -27.07 13.88 11.93
CA LEU A 245 -27.50 15.28 11.80
C LEU A 245 -28.98 15.42 12.15
N LYS A 246 -29.55 14.41 12.81
CA LYS A 246 -30.95 14.39 13.23
C LYS A 246 -31.06 14.83 14.68
N ASP A 247 -32.21 15.39 15.00
CA ASP A 247 -32.57 15.75 16.37
C ASP A 247 -33.03 14.51 17.13
N HIS A 248 -32.23 14.10 18.11
CA HIS A 248 -32.60 13.07 19.08
C HIS A 248 -33.21 13.74 20.30
N TYR A 249 -34.48 14.13 20.17
CA TYR A 249 -35.22 14.67 21.30
C TYR A 249 -35.72 13.52 22.18
N ARG A 250 -35.21 13.44 23.42
CA ARG A 250 -35.76 12.57 24.45
C ARG A 250 -36.83 13.35 25.23
N PRO A 251 -38.11 12.93 25.18
CA PRO A 251 -39.15 13.60 25.95
C PRO A 251 -38.86 13.46 27.45
N ILE A 252 -38.92 14.59 28.16
CA ILE A 252 -38.53 14.74 29.57
C ILE A 252 -39.44 13.92 30.51
N ASP A 253 -40.59 13.43 30.03
CA ASP A 253 -41.63 12.80 30.85
C ASP A 253 -41.56 11.25 30.93
N ALA A 254 -40.61 10.61 30.25
CA ALA A 254 -40.50 9.14 30.28
C ALA A 254 -39.86 8.60 31.58
N ALA A 255 -39.07 9.41 32.30
CA ALA A 255 -38.38 8.96 33.51
C ALA A 255 -39.29 8.84 34.75
N ASN A 256 -40.43 9.53 34.77
CA ASN A 256 -41.32 9.57 35.95
C ASN A 256 -42.43 8.50 35.94
N ASN A 257 -42.64 7.80 34.82
CA ASN A 257 -43.75 6.85 34.69
C ASN A 257 -43.33 5.36 34.84
N GLU A 258 -42.03 5.04 34.80
CA GLU A 258 -41.55 3.66 34.95
C GLU A 258 -41.49 3.19 36.42
N ALA A 259 -41.55 4.10 37.39
CA ALA A 259 -41.55 3.74 38.82
C ALA A 259 -42.94 3.33 39.36
N ALA A 260 -44.03 3.49 38.59
CA ALA A 260 -45.40 3.33 39.09
C ALA A 260 -46.18 2.13 38.54
N THR A 261 -45.63 1.32 37.62
CA THR A 261 -46.36 0.17 37.06
C THR A 261 -45.49 -1.09 36.98
N GLY A 262 -45.48 -1.84 38.07
CA GLY A 262 -45.09 -3.25 38.02
C GLY A 262 -46.14 -4.05 37.25
N LYS A 263 -45.87 -4.35 35.97
CA LYS A 263 -46.13 -5.63 35.27
C LYS A 263 -46.01 -5.45 33.76
N ASN A 264 -45.15 -6.29 33.17
CA ASN A 264 -45.11 -6.78 31.79
C ASN A 264 -46.06 -6.11 30.78
N ASN A 265 -45.49 -5.32 29.86
CA ASN A 265 -45.77 -5.50 28.44
C ASN A 265 -44.67 -4.91 27.58
N SER A 266 -44.19 -5.72 26.64
CA SER A 266 -43.32 -5.36 25.54
C SER A 266 -43.96 -4.32 24.63
N SER A 267 -43.44 -3.09 24.61
CA SER A 267 -43.60 -2.11 23.52
C SER A 267 -42.80 -0.85 23.87
N GLY A 268 -42.13 -0.13 22.96
CA GLY A 268 -42.34 -0.10 21.52
C GLY A 268 -41.12 0.41 20.77
N TRP A 269 -40.65 -0.42 19.86
CA TRP A 269 -39.77 -0.08 18.75
C TRP A 269 -40.67 0.15 17.53
N SER A 270 -40.81 1.39 17.04
CA SER A 270 -41.66 1.68 15.88
C SER A 270 -40.84 1.85 14.59
N TRP A 271 -40.67 0.77 13.82
CA TRP A 271 -40.36 0.83 12.40
C TRP A 271 -41.66 1.01 11.60
N LYS A 272 -41.98 2.24 11.20
CA LYS A 272 -43.07 2.57 10.25
C LYS A 272 -42.60 2.45 8.79
N PHE A 273 -42.01 1.32 8.40
CA PHE A 273 -41.36 1.17 7.07
C PHE A 273 -42.03 0.17 6.12
N TRP A 274 -43.11 -0.51 6.52
CA TRP A 274 -43.76 -1.55 5.69
C TRP A 274 -45.27 -1.34 5.52
N GLU A 275 -45.73 -0.10 5.39
CA GLU A 275 -47.08 0.15 4.88
C GLU A 275 -47.03 0.25 3.35
N SER A 276 -46.99 -0.92 2.70
CA SER A 276 -47.20 -1.04 1.27
C SER A 276 -48.64 -0.61 0.95
N LYS A 277 -48.79 0.56 0.31
CA LYS A 277 -50.06 0.97 -0.29
C LYS A 277 -50.46 -0.05 -1.37
N LYS A 278 -51.43 -0.90 -1.05
CA LYS A 278 -52.27 -1.56 -2.05
C LYS A 278 -53.17 -0.48 -2.66
N THR A 279 -52.84 -0.05 -3.88
CA THR A 279 -53.68 0.82 -4.68
C THR A 279 -54.91 0.04 -5.13
N ALA A 280 -56.08 0.48 -4.67
CA ALA A 280 -57.35 0.00 -5.15
C ALA A 280 -57.62 0.54 -6.56
N GLN A 281 -58.10 -0.38 -7.38
CA GLN A 281 -58.58 -0.29 -8.75
C GLN A 281 -59.72 0.74 -8.88
N ASN A 282 -59.67 1.59 -9.91
CA ASN A 282 -60.86 2.15 -10.57
C ASN A 282 -60.50 2.55 -12.00
N ASP A 283 -61.21 1.91 -12.94
CA ASP A 283 -61.28 2.22 -14.35
C ASP A 283 -61.96 3.57 -14.59
N GLU A 284 -61.51 4.33 -15.59
CA GLU A 284 -62.39 4.99 -16.57
C GLU A 284 -61.61 5.56 -17.77
N ARG A 285 -62.26 5.51 -18.94
CA ARG A 285 -61.75 5.71 -20.31
C ARG A 285 -61.61 7.18 -20.69
N GLY A 286 -60.69 7.50 -21.61
CA GLY A 286 -60.69 8.80 -22.30
C GLY A 286 -59.53 9.04 -23.27
N THR A 287 -59.70 8.53 -24.50
CA THR A 287 -59.10 8.87 -25.81
C THR A 287 -58.26 10.16 -25.98
N GLY A 288 -57.17 10.10 -26.78
CA GLY A 288 -56.69 11.27 -27.55
C GLY A 288 -55.22 11.30 -27.99
N ASN A 289 -54.95 10.77 -29.19
CA ASN A 289 -53.82 10.95 -30.13
C ASN A 289 -52.75 12.07 -29.90
N SER A 290 -51.46 11.72 -30.06
CA SER A 290 -50.60 12.14 -31.20
C SER A 290 -49.13 11.67 -31.04
N SER A 291 -48.50 11.40 -32.18
CA SER A 291 -47.25 10.63 -32.38
C SER A 291 -46.07 11.57 -32.78
N PRO A 292 -44.93 11.08 -33.29
CA PRO A 292 -43.68 10.75 -32.58
C PRO A 292 -42.47 11.62 -33.01
N SER A 293 -41.36 11.65 -32.24
CA SER A 293 -40.05 12.02 -32.83
C SER A 293 -38.84 11.54 -32.02
N GLY A 294 -38.20 10.50 -32.56
CA GLY A 294 -36.77 10.49 -32.90
C GLY A 294 -35.67 10.83 -31.87
N LYS A 295 -34.91 9.77 -31.55
CA LYS A 295 -33.43 9.66 -31.53
C LYS A 295 -32.66 9.81 -30.20
N ASN A 296 -31.83 8.78 -30.00
CA ASN A 296 -30.57 8.69 -29.24
C ASN A 296 -30.63 8.68 -27.72
N ILE A 297 -30.81 7.47 -27.16
CA ILE A 297 -30.49 7.14 -25.77
C ILE A 297 -28.96 7.00 -25.66
N GLN A 298 -28.29 8.09 -25.29
CA GLN A 298 -27.00 8.04 -24.61
C GLN A 298 -27.25 7.78 -23.13
N LEU A 299 -26.50 6.81 -22.60
CA LEU A 299 -26.47 6.30 -21.23
C LEU A 299 -26.69 7.39 -20.14
N LEU A 300 -27.91 7.47 -19.62
CA LEU A 300 -28.25 8.11 -18.36
C LEU A 300 -28.48 7.03 -17.30
N HIS A 301 -27.45 6.74 -16.50
CA HIS A 301 -27.64 6.15 -15.18
C HIS A 301 -27.33 7.21 -14.12
N ARG A 302 -28.10 8.31 -14.16
CA ARG A 302 -28.25 9.20 -13.00
C ARG A 302 -29.46 8.69 -12.22
N SER A 303 -29.19 7.75 -11.32
CA SER A 303 -30.21 7.22 -10.42
C SER A 303 -30.61 8.29 -9.40
N ASN A 304 -31.85 8.73 -9.51
CA ASN A 304 -32.74 9.26 -8.47
C ASN A 304 -32.16 10.30 -7.51
N THR A 305 -32.23 11.56 -7.94
CA THR A 305 -32.52 12.69 -7.04
C THR A 305 -34.04 12.83 -6.96
N ASP A 306 -34.64 12.26 -5.91
CA ASP A 306 -35.98 12.65 -5.47
C ASP A 306 -35.77 13.63 -4.31
N GLU A 307 -35.86 14.92 -4.65
CA GLU A 307 -35.53 16.08 -3.81
C GLU A 307 -36.65 16.36 -2.80
N THR A 308 -36.63 15.68 -1.66
CA THR A 308 -37.02 16.35 -0.41
C THR A 308 -35.79 17.08 0.09
N VAL A 309 -35.92 18.38 0.42
CA VAL A 309 -34.78 19.29 0.71
C VAL A 309 -33.98 18.79 1.92
N GLU A 310 -33.02 17.90 1.68
CA GLU A 310 -32.03 17.47 2.66
C GLU A 310 -30.93 18.52 2.71
N PHE A 311 -30.81 19.23 3.83
CA PHE A 311 -29.73 20.18 4.08
C PHE A 311 -28.37 19.53 3.78
N SER A 312 -27.55 20.21 2.96
CA SER A 312 -26.22 19.70 2.63
C SER A 312 -25.29 19.69 3.85
N GLU A 313 -24.37 18.73 3.92
CA GLU A 313 -23.34 18.64 4.98
C GLU A 313 -22.58 19.97 5.16
N ILE A 314 -22.33 20.68 4.06
CA ILE A 314 -21.65 21.98 4.04
C ILE A 314 -22.47 23.04 4.79
N GLN A 315 -23.80 23.00 4.72
CA GLN A 315 -24.65 23.94 5.43
C GLN A 315 -24.58 23.72 6.95
N PHE A 316 -24.56 22.46 7.39
CA PHE A 316 -24.36 22.11 8.81
C PHE A 316 -22.96 22.49 9.31
N ALA A 317 -21.92 22.26 8.50
CA ALA A 317 -20.56 22.73 8.79
C ALA A 317 -20.53 24.24 9.01
N LYS A 318 -21.14 25.01 8.10
CA LYS A 318 -21.24 26.47 8.18
C LYS A 318 -22.06 26.94 9.36
N ALA A 319 -23.07 26.18 9.77
CA ALA A 319 -23.85 26.45 10.98
C ALA A 319 -23.07 26.12 12.28
N GLY A 320 -21.92 25.45 12.19
CA GLY A 320 -21.09 25.08 13.33
C GLY A 320 -21.47 23.76 13.99
N VAL A 321 -22.24 22.91 13.30
CA VAL A 321 -22.56 21.56 13.79
C VAL A 321 -21.32 20.67 13.62
N PRO A 322 -20.83 20.00 14.68
CA PRO A 322 -19.75 19.03 14.57
C PRO A 322 -20.20 17.85 13.71
N ILE A 323 -19.44 17.56 12.65
CA ILE A 323 -19.79 16.51 11.72
C ILE A 323 -19.06 15.23 12.10
N GLY A 324 -19.81 14.26 12.62
CA GLY A 324 -19.34 12.93 12.96
C GLY A 324 -18.73 12.18 11.78
N LYS A 325 -18.17 10.99 12.08
CA LYS A 325 -17.54 10.14 11.07
C LYS A 325 -18.50 9.06 10.61
N PHE A 326 -18.48 8.74 9.32
CA PHE A 326 -19.24 7.61 8.79
C PHE A 326 -18.72 6.27 9.30
N ALA A 327 -19.64 5.30 9.38
CA ALA A 327 -19.39 3.89 9.69
C ALA A 327 -18.62 3.15 8.58
N LYS A 328 -17.46 3.66 8.18
CA LYS A 328 -16.67 3.09 7.09
C LYS A 328 -15.24 2.78 7.54
N ILE A 329 -14.81 1.57 7.21
CA ILE A 329 -13.41 1.16 7.34
C ILE A 329 -12.69 1.59 6.06
N ASP A 330 -11.77 2.55 6.20
CA ASP A 330 -10.89 2.97 5.11
C ASP A 330 -9.47 2.46 5.38
N LEU A 331 -9.22 1.21 4.95
CA LEU A 331 -7.92 0.56 5.04
C LEU A 331 -7.37 0.35 3.62
N LYS A 332 -6.48 1.24 3.17
CA LYS A 332 -5.84 1.12 1.86
C LYS A 332 -5.14 -0.23 1.70
N ASN A 333 -5.49 -1.00 0.68
CA ASN A 333 -4.91 -2.31 0.42
C ASN A 333 -4.18 -2.35 -0.93
N ASN A 334 -2.87 -2.07 -0.91
CA ASN A 334 -2.01 -2.15 -2.10
C ASN A 334 -1.30 -3.52 -2.22
N HIS A 335 -1.50 -4.44 -1.29
CA HIS A 335 -0.71 -5.68 -1.22
C HIS A 335 -0.96 -6.59 -2.43
N LEU A 336 -2.17 -6.56 -3.00
CA LEU A 336 -2.46 -7.29 -4.23
C LEU A 336 -1.64 -6.76 -5.43
N GLN A 337 -1.51 -5.45 -5.56
CA GLN A 337 -0.66 -4.84 -6.60
C GLN A 337 0.80 -5.28 -6.42
N TYR A 338 1.33 -5.21 -5.19
CA TYR A 338 2.70 -5.65 -4.93
C TYR A 338 2.91 -7.14 -5.17
N LEU A 339 1.93 -7.97 -4.82
CA LEU A 339 1.96 -9.40 -5.11
C LEU A 339 2.15 -9.65 -6.61
N VAL A 340 1.39 -8.97 -7.46
CA VAL A 340 1.51 -9.08 -8.93
C VAL A 340 2.90 -8.63 -9.38
N THR A 341 3.43 -7.53 -8.85
CA THR A 341 4.77 -7.05 -9.20
C THR A 341 5.86 -8.05 -8.82
N TRP A 342 5.83 -8.61 -7.60
CA TRP A 342 6.88 -9.52 -7.12
C TRP A 342 6.85 -10.88 -7.82
N TYR A 343 5.67 -11.46 -8.04
CA TYR A 343 5.56 -12.69 -8.82
C TYR A 343 5.86 -12.46 -10.31
N GLY A 344 5.44 -11.32 -10.88
CA GLY A 344 5.81 -10.94 -12.25
C GLY A 344 7.32 -10.82 -12.41
N LEU A 345 8.00 -10.12 -11.50
CA LEU A 345 9.46 -10.00 -11.49
C LEU A 345 10.15 -11.36 -11.33
N SER A 346 9.65 -12.21 -10.43
CA SER A 346 10.15 -13.57 -10.25
C SER A 346 10.00 -14.41 -11.52
N PHE A 347 8.86 -14.33 -12.19
CA PHE A 347 8.58 -15.06 -13.44
C PHE A 347 9.49 -14.59 -14.58
N LEU A 348 9.60 -13.28 -14.83
CA LEU A 348 10.45 -12.73 -15.88
C LEU A 348 11.94 -13.03 -15.64
N SER A 349 12.41 -12.89 -14.39
CA SER A 349 13.80 -13.20 -14.05
C SER A 349 14.10 -14.70 -14.16
N SER A 350 13.14 -15.56 -13.84
CA SER A 350 13.25 -17.01 -14.05
C SER A 350 13.33 -17.38 -15.54
N ILE A 351 12.52 -16.77 -16.40
CA ILE A 351 12.62 -16.96 -17.86
C ILE A 351 13.99 -16.53 -18.35
N PHE A 352 14.46 -15.35 -17.95
CA PHE A 352 15.78 -14.86 -18.32
C PHE A 352 16.89 -15.82 -17.86
N LEU A 353 16.75 -16.37 -16.65
CA LEU A 353 17.66 -17.37 -16.11
C LEU A 353 17.69 -18.65 -16.94
N VAL A 354 16.53 -19.19 -17.30
CA VAL A 354 16.44 -20.38 -18.15
C VAL A 354 17.05 -20.13 -19.53
N VAL A 355 16.72 -19.01 -20.18
CA VAL A 355 17.28 -18.64 -21.50
C VAL A 355 18.80 -18.49 -21.44
N ALA A 356 19.32 -17.84 -20.40
CA ALA A 356 20.75 -17.71 -20.19
C ALA A 356 21.42 -19.08 -20.02
N LEU A 357 20.86 -19.98 -19.20
CA LEU A 357 21.39 -21.32 -19.00
C LEU A 357 21.39 -22.16 -20.30
N ILE A 358 20.33 -22.04 -21.11
CA ILE A 358 20.26 -22.69 -22.43
C ILE A 358 21.35 -22.14 -23.36
N LYS A 359 21.54 -20.81 -23.41
CA LYS A 359 22.61 -20.18 -24.19
C LYS A 359 24.01 -20.54 -23.69
N PHE A 360 24.21 -20.66 -22.38
CA PHE A 360 25.48 -21.12 -21.79
C PHE A 360 25.78 -22.59 -22.15
N LYS A 361 24.76 -23.45 -22.23
CA LYS A 361 24.91 -24.85 -22.70
C LYS A 361 25.20 -24.92 -24.21
N GLY A 362 24.62 -24.04 -25.02
CA GLY A 362 24.72 -24.05 -26.49
C GLY A 362 25.94 -23.38 -27.11
N GLY A 363 26.93 -22.93 -26.32
CA GLY A 363 27.96 -22.00 -26.81
C GLY A 363 29.34 -22.16 -26.19
N ASN A 364 29.85 -23.39 -26.07
CA ASN A 364 31.31 -23.55 -25.97
C ASN A 364 31.88 -23.63 -27.39
N ALA A 365 32.57 -22.58 -27.81
CA ALA A 365 33.48 -22.67 -28.95
C ALA A 365 34.39 -23.90 -28.73
N LEU A 366 34.49 -24.76 -29.75
CA LEU A 366 35.36 -25.94 -29.72
C LEU A 366 36.71 -25.56 -29.10
N SER A 367 37.10 -26.25 -28.04
CA SER A 367 38.40 -26.02 -27.40
C SER A 367 39.50 -26.17 -28.46
N GLN A 368 40.53 -25.32 -28.43
CA GLN A 368 41.68 -25.44 -29.34
C GLN A 368 42.26 -26.87 -29.35
N SER A 369 42.18 -27.57 -28.21
CA SER A 369 42.55 -28.99 -28.10
C SER A 369 41.62 -29.94 -28.87
N GLN A 370 40.31 -29.68 -28.88
CA GLN A 370 39.33 -30.44 -29.67
C GLN A 370 39.50 -30.13 -31.17
N LEU A 371 39.66 -28.86 -31.56
CA LEU A 371 39.97 -28.48 -32.93
C LEU A 371 41.26 -29.12 -33.44
N LYS A 372 42.33 -29.14 -32.63
CA LYS A 372 43.58 -29.82 -32.98
C LYS A 372 43.39 -31.33 -33.11
N LYS A 373 42.63 -31.96 -32.21
CA LYS A 373 42.31 -33.40 -32.28
C LYS A 373 41.50 -33.74 -33.53
N ASP A 374 40.50 -32.94 -33.86
CA ASP A 374 39.65 -33.16 -35.04
C ASP A 374 40.46 -32.96 -36.33
N LYS A 375 41.34 -31.94 -36.38
CA LYS A 375 42.27 -31.74 -37.50
C LYS A 375 43.26 -32.89 -37.65
N LEU A 376 43.84 -33.39 -36.55
CA LEU A 376 44.73 -34.57 -36.56
C LEU A 376 44.00 -35.83 -37.02
N LYS A 377 42.75 -36.03 -36.55
CA LYS A 377 41.91 -37.16 -36.94
C LYS A 377 41.55 -37.11 -38.42
N TYR A 378 41.27 -35.92 -38.95
CA TYR A 378 41.05 -35.70 -40.38
C TYR A 378 42.33 -35.96 -41.18
N ALA A 379 43.47 -35.39 -40.79
CA ALA A 379 44.75 -35.63 -41.46
C ALA A 379 45.10 -37.11 -41.52
N LYS A 380 44.90 -37.87 -40.43
CA LYS A 380 45.12 -39.33 -40.39
C LYS A 380 44.14 -40.15 -41.25
N LYS A 381 42.99 -39.57 -41.63
CA LYS A 381 41.99 -40.26 -42.45
C LYS A 381 42.27 -40.11 -43.95
N TYR A 382 43.00 -39.07 -44.35
CA TYR A 382 43.22 -38.68 -45.76
C TYR A 382 44.70 -38.63 -46.17
N MET A 383 45.63 -38.80 -45.23
CA MET A 383 46.99 -39.29 -45.48
C MET A 383 47.00 -40.80 -45.28
#